data_AF-A0A534M0Z9-F1
#
_entry.id   AF-A0A534M0Z9-F1
#
_cell.length_a   1.000
_cell.length_b   1.000
_cell.length_c   1.000
_cell.angle_alpha   90.00
_cell.angle_beta   90.00
_cell.angle_gamma   90.00
#
_symmetry.space_group_name_H-M   'P 1'
#
loop_
_entity.id
_entity.type
_entity.pdbx_description
1 polymer ?
#
loop_
_entity_poly.entity_id
_entity_poly.type
_entity_poly.pdbx_seq_one_letter_code
_entity_poly.pdbx_strand_id
1 'polypeptide(L)'
;MRTDFVIDENVLFFAHRGTDPQGRPSHHSAALLTEISVNGHRVCFSKETLARYSSKLDLLKGEIAIAVNVPKIFWGLLASKLQGREVDTSSVDAPKEINAKDAPFVTVAIAASPSILATYDSPLLHEMDDADLASQKVRGLLVRQALEEARKPDC
;
A
#
# COMPACT_ATOMS: atom_id res chain seq x y z
N MET A 1 -5.78 12.55 -12.52
CA MET A 1 -5.06 11.41 -13.09
C MET A 1 -5.11 10.23 -12.12
N ARG A 2 -5.47 9.01 -12.57
CA ARG A 2 -5.41 7.81 -11.73
C ARG A 2 -3.97 7.53 -11.28
N THR A 3 -3.81 7.23 -10.00
CA THR A 3 -2.52 6.98 -9.35
C THR A 3 -2.42 5.52 -8.98
N ASP A 4 -1.24 4.95 -9.19
CA ASP A 4 -0.94 3.58 -8.80
C ASP A 4 -0.35 3.59 -7.39
N PHE A 5 -1.04 2.94 -6.46
CA PHE A 5 -0.62 2.76 -5.08
C PHE A 5 -0.11 1.34 -4.86
N VAL A 6 0.99 1.22 -4.13
CA VAL A 6 1.41 -0.01 -3.46
C VAL A 6 1.16 0.19 -1.97
N ILE A 7 0.55 -0.79 -1.32
CA ILE A 7 0.13 -0.67 0.08
C ILE A 7 0.95 -1.66 0.90
N ASP A 8 1.71 -1.18 1.88
CA ASP A 8 2.35 -2.07 2.88
C ASP A 8 1.27 -2.88 3.63
N GLU A 9 1.47 -4.18 3.86
CA GLU A 9 0.45 -5.04 4.46
C GLU A 9 0.07 -4.63 5.89
N ASN A 10 0.96 -3.94 6.62
CA ASN A 10 0.67 -3.42 7.95
C ASN A 10 -0.38 -2.30 7.89
N VAL A 11 -0.50 -1.57 6.77
CA VAL A 11 -1.58 -0.59 6.57
C VAL A 11 -2.95 -1.28 6.64
N LEU A 12 -3.08 -2.49 6.09
CA LEU A 12 -4.32 -3.28 6.14
C LEU A 12 -4.67 -3.67 7.57
N PHE A 13 -3.67 -4.08 8.34
CA PHE A 13 -3.84 -4.41 9.75
C PHE A 13 -4.31 -3.23 10.59
N PHE A 14 -3.67 -2.07 10.43
CA PHE A 14 -4.05 -0.84 11.11
C PHE A 14 -5.41 -0.30 10.66
N ALA A 15 -5.76 -0.48 9.38
CA ALA A 15 -7.10 -0.16 8.88
C ALA A 15 -8.18 -1.02 9.55
N HIS A 16 -7.88 -2.30 9.81
CA HIS A 16 -8.83 -3.23 10.42
C HIS A 16 -9.06 -2.90 11.90
N ARG A 17 -7.97 -2.66 12.64
CA ARG A 17 -8.00 -2.33 14.07
C ARG A 17 -8.41 -0.90 14.38
N GLY A 18 -8.34 0.02 13.41
CA GLY A 18 -8.66 1.43 13.64
C GLY A 18 -7.64 2.12 14.54
N THR A 19 -6.36 1.73 14.44
CA THR A 19 -5.27 2.26 15.25
C THR A 19 -4.09 2.69 14.40
N ASP A 20 -3.18 3.48 14.97
CA ASP A 20 -1.85 3.75 14.42
C ASP A 20 -0.82 2.68 14.90
N PRO A 21 0.45 2.74 14.44
CA PRO A 21 1.50 1.82 14.90
C PRO A 21 1.80 1.88 16.41
N GLN A 22 1.43 2.97 17.08
CA GLN A 22 1.58 3.12 18.54
C GLN A 22 0.36 2.57 19.30
N GLY A 23 -0.63 2.00 18.60
CA GLY A 23 -1.86 1.46 19.19
C GLY A 23 -2.90 2.54 19.54
N ARG A 24 -2.69 3.80 19.15
CA ARG A 24 -3.64 4.88 19.42
C ARG A 24 -4.77 4.87 18.40
N PRO A 25 -6.01 5.26 18.77
CA PRO A 25 -7.11 5.35 17.82
C PRO A 25 -6.78 6.22 16.61
N SER A 26 -6.98 5.68 15.40
CA SER A 26 -6.68 6.36 14.14
C SER A 26 -7.43 5.71 12.98
N HIS A 27 -8.08 6.53 12.15
CA HIS A 27 -8.82 6.05 10.97
C HIS A 27 -8.09 6.28 9.63
N HIS A 28 -6.84 6.76 9.66
CA HIS A 28 -6.12 7.18 8.45
C HIS A 28 -5.94 6.03 7.44
N SER A 29 -5.60 4.82 7.87
CA SER A 29 -5.45 3.67 6.97
C SER A 29 -6.76 3.25 6.32
N ALA A 30 -7.85 3.22 7.09
CA ALA A 30 -9.18 2.91 6.58
C ALA A 30 -9.67 3.99 5.59
N ALA A 31 -9.42 5.25 5.92
CA ALA A 31 -9.70 6.38 5.03
C ALA A 31 -8.90 6.26 3.72
N LEU A 32 -7.60 5.94 3.79
CA LEU A 32 -6.75 5.79 2.60
C LEU A 32 -7.33 4.74 1.64
N LEU A 33 -7.68 3.55 2.14
CA LEU A 33 -8.27 2.49 1.31
C LEU A 33 -9.62 2.94 0.70
N THR A 34 -10.40 3.72 1.43
CA THR A 34 -11.68 4.25 0.96
C THR A 34 -11.48 5.29 -0.13
N GLU A 35 -10.57 6.25 0.03
CA GLU A 35 -10.28 7.29 -0.97
C GLU A 35 -9.68 6.68 -2.24
N ILE A 36 -8.78 5.69 -2.11
CA ILE A 36 -8.30 4.89 -3.26
C ILE A 36 -9.48 4.30 -4.03
N SER A 37 -10.46 3.74 -3.31
CA SER A 37 -11.65 3.16 -3.90
C SER A 37 -12.55 4.20 -4.59
N VAL A 38 -12.91 5.27 -3.88
CA VAL A 38 -13.87 6.28 -4.34
C VAL A 38 -13.32 7.10 -5.49
N ASN A 39 -12.03 7.47 -5.46
CA ASN A 39 -11.40 8.30 -6.48
C ASN A 39 -10.84 7.47 -7.66
N GLY A 40 -11.09 6.15 -7.68
CA GLY A 40 -10.75 5.31 -8.83
C GLY A 40 -9.24 5.09 -9.03
N HIS A 41 -8.43 5.27 -7.98
CA HIS A 41 -7.01 4.94 -7.99
C HIS A 41 -6.82 3.41 -8.07
N ARG A 42 -5.59 2.99 -8.39
CA ARG A 42 -5.25 1.57 -8.50
C ARG A 42 -4.42 1.10 -7.31
N VAL A 43 -4.61 -0.15 -6.93
CA VAL A 43 -3.74 -0.90 -6.02
C VAL A 43 -2.94 -1.90 -6.85
N CYS A 44 -1.64 -1.70 -6.88
CA CYS A 44 -0.68 -2.55 -7.57
C CYS A 44 -0.16 -3.65 -6.65
N PHE A 45 -0.01 -4.85 -7.20
CA PHE A 45 0.47 -6.00 -6.46
C PHE A 45 1.19 -7.00 -7.37
N SER A 46 2.07 -7.81 -6.82
CA SER A 46 2.57 -9.05 -7.39
C SER A 46 2.01 -10.25 -6.63
N LYS A 47 2.23 -11.47 -7.15
CA LYS A 47 1.88 -12.72 -6.45
C LYS A 47 2.47 -12.79 -5.03
N GLU A 48 3.67 -12.28 -4.83
CA GLU A 48 4.34 -12.30 -3.54
C GLU A 48 3.67 -11.34 -2.53
N THR A 49 3.45 -10.08 -2.93
CA THR A 49 2.72 -9.12 -2.08
C THR A 49 1.28 -9.57 -1.80
N LEU A 50 0.63 -10.24 -2.76
CA LEU A 50 -0.71 -10.82 -2.59
C LEU A 50 -0.73 -11.93 -1.52
N ALA A 51 0.31 -12.76 -1.47
CA ALA A 51 0.45 -13.77 -0.43
C ALA A 51 0.61 -13.13 0.96
N ARG A 52 1.37 -12.03 1.07
CA ARG A 52 1.50 -11.27 2.32
C ARG A 52 0.19 -10.63 2.75
N TYR A 53 -0.55 -10.01 1.82
CA TYR A 53 -1.89 -9.49 2.11
C TYR A 53 -2.81 -10.59 2.61
N SER A 54 -2.85 -11.73 1.93
CA SER A 54 -3.68 -12.88 2.30
C SER A 54 -3.37 -13.35 3.71
N SER A 55 -2.08 -13.56 4.02
CA SER A 55 -1.62 -13.96 5.36
C SER A 55 -2.05 -12.94 6.44
N LYS A 56 -1.87 -11.64 6.19
CA LYS A 56 -2.27 -10.60 7.13
C LYS A 56 -3.78 -10.55 7.34
N LEU A 57 -4.57 -10.69 6.28
CA LEU A 57 -6.03 -10.69 6.36
C LEU A 57 -6.58 -11.96 7.02
N ASP A 58 -5.90 -13.10 6.87
CA ASP A 58 -6.27 -14.35 7.53
C ASP A 58 -6.12 -14.26 9.05
N LEU A 59 -5.06 -13.60 9.54
CA LEU A 59 -4.89 -13.30 10.97
C LEU A 59 -6.07 -12.49 11.55
N LEU A 60 -6.71 -11.67 10.72
CA LEU A 60 -7.80 -10.79 11.13
C LEU A 60 -9.18 -11.45 11.08
N LYS A 61 -9.32 -12.65 10.48
CA LYS A 61 -10.63 -13.35 10.36
C LYS A 61 -11.24 -13.72 11.71
N GLY A 62 -10.43 -13.84 12.76
CA GLY A 62 -10.88 -14.09 14.13
C GLY A 62 -11.11 -12.83 14.98
N GLU A 63 -10.83 -11.64 14.44
CA GLU A 63 -10.94 -10.38 15.16
C GLU A 63 -12.25 -9.65 14.81
N ILE A 64 -12.87 -9.00 15.80
CA ILE A 64 -14.00 -8.10 15.54
C ILE A 64 -13.44 -6.86 14.85
N ALA A 65 -13.90 -6.59 13.63
CA ALA A 65 -13.51 -5.37 12.92
C ALA A 65 -13.98 -4.12 13.68
N ILE A 66 -13.05 -3.26 14.08
CA ILE A 66 -13.33 -2.07 14.90
C ILE A 66 -13.67 -0.86 14.02
N ALA A 67 -13.02 -0.70 12.87
CA ALA A 67 -13.22 0.44 11.99
C ALA A 67 -13.94 0.08 10.68
N VAL A 68 -13.35 -0.79 9.86
CA VAL A 68 -13.93 -1.23 8.59
C VAL A 68 -13.68 -2.72 8.34
N ASN A 69 -14.56 -3.35 7.56
CA ASN A 69 -14.33 -4.72 7.08
C ASN A 69 -13.27 -4.70 5.97
N VAL A 70 -12.00 -4.55 6.36
CA VAL A 70 -10.84 -4.47 5.47
C VAL A 70 -10.78 -5.65 4.50
N PRO A 71 -10.96 -6.92 4.92
CA PRO A 71 -10.97 -8.03 3.96
C PRO A 71 -11.96 -7.78 2.81
N LYS A 72 -13.21 -7.38 3.10
CA LYS A 72 -14.21 -7.13 2.06
C LYS A 72 -13.81 -5.97 1.14
N ILE A 73 -13.35 -4.85 1.69
CA ILE A 73 -12.98 -3.65 0.91
C ILE A 73 -11.75 -3.94 0.04
N PHE A 74 -10.70 -4.49 0.65
CA PHE A 74 -9.43 -4.70 -0.02
C PHE A 74 -9.52 -5.80 -1.08
N TRP A 75 -10.21 -6.91 -0.82
CA TRP A 75 -10.47 -7.91 -1.86
C TRP A 75 -11.34 -7.35 -2.99
N GLY A 76 -12.30 -6.47 -2.68
CA GLY A 76 -13.08 -5.76 -3.69
C GLY A 76 -12.20 -4.88 -4.60
N LEU A 77 -11.26 -4.14 -4.01
CA LEU A 77 -10.28 -3.35 -4.74
C LEU A 77 -9.42 -4.22 -5.67
N LEU A 78 -8.83 -5.30 -5.14
CA LEU A 78 -7.95 -6.17 -5.91
C LEU A 78 -8.68 -6.94 -7.02
N ALA A 79 -9.92 -7.37 -6.79
CA ALA A 79 -10.71 -8.09 -7.79
C ALA A 79 -11.25 -7.18 -8.91
N SER A 80 -11.34 -5.87 -8.66
CA SER A 80 -11.80 -4.90 -9.64
C SER A 80 -10.76 -4.71 -10.74
N LYS A 81 -11.09 -5.05 -11.99
CA LYS A 81 -10.23 -4.78 -13.16
C LYS A 81 -9.92 -3.29 -13.37
N LEU A 82 -10.67 -2.39 -12.74
CA LEU A 82 -10.45 -0.95 -12.82
C LEU A 82 -9.42 -0.45 -11.79
N GLN A 83 -9.28 -1.17 -10.67
CA GLN A 83 -8.53 -0.71 -9.49
C GLN A 83 -7.43 -1.69 -9.07
N GLY A 84 -7.66 -3.00 -9.09
CA GLY A 84 -6.62 -3.99 -8.90
C GLY A 84 -5.75 -4.11 -10.15
N ARG A 85 -4.43 -4.01 -9.98
CA ARG A 85 -3.45 -4.20 -11.06
C ARG A 85 -2.35 -5.15 -10.61
N GLU A 86 -2.39 -6.38 -11.09
CA GLU A 86 -1.22 -7.26 -10.98
C GLU A 86 -0.11 -6.72 -11.90
N VAL A 87 1.11 -6.59 -11.38
CA VAL A 87 2.28 -6.12 -12.14
C VAL A 87 3.31 -7.24 -12.29
N ASP A 88 3.96 -7.27 -13.46
CA ASP A 88 5.07 -8.18 -13.71
C ASP A 88 6.35 -7.61 -13.09
N THR A 89 6.93 -8.35 -12.17
CA THR A 89 8.16 -7.99 -11.44
C THR A 89 9.37 -8.82 -11.87
N SER A 90 9.27 -9.64 -12.91
CA SER A 90 10.33 -10.58 -13.30
C SER A 90 11.62 -9.94 -13.80
N SER A 91 11.58 -8.67 -14.20
CA SER A 91 12.71 -7.89 -14.72
C SER A 91 13.12 -6.71 -13.84
N VAL A 92 12.56 -6.64 -12.63
CA VAL A 92 12.75 -5.53 -11.69
C VAL A 92 13.16 -6.09 -10.35
N ASP A 93 14.28 -5.62 -9.82
CA ASP A 93 14.74 -5.95 -8.48
C ASP A 93 14.76 -4.69 -7.63
N ALA A 94 14.49 -4.84 -6.33
CA ALA A 94 14.69 -3.77 -5.37
C ALA A 94 16.19 -3.43 -5.28
N PRO A 95 16.56 -2.15 -5.11
CA PRO A 95 17.92 -1.75 -4.83
C PRO A 95 18.48 -2.45 -3.58
N LYS A 96 19.81 -2.58 -3.51
CA LYS A 96 20.48 -3.34 -2.43
C LYS A 96 20.37 -2.69 -1.06
N GLU A 97 20.09 -1.39 -1.06
CA GLU A 97 19.85 -0.54 0.10
C GLU A 97 18.55 -0.92 0.81
N ILE A 98 17.59 -1.50 0.09
CA ILE A 98 16.28 -1.88 0.62
C ILE A 98 16.39 -3.19 1.39
N ASN A 99 15.81 -3.21 2.60
CA ASN A 99 15.70 -4.43 3.39
C ASN A 99 15.00 -5.55 2.60
N ALA A 100 15.52 -6.77 2.70
CA ALA A 100 14.92 -7.94 2.04
C ALA A 100 13.44 -8.17 2.40
N LYS A 101 13.01 -7.73 3.60
CA LYS A 101 11.60 -7.80 4.01
C LYS A 101 10.71 -6.81 3.26
N ASP A 102 11.24 -5.70 2.77
CA ASP A 102 10.45 -4.65 2.12
C ASP A 102 10.65 -4.65 0.60
N ALA A 103 11.72 -5.32 0.14
CA ALA A 103 12.04 -5.52 -1.27
C ALA A 103 10.83 -5.92 -2.13
N PRO A 104 9.93 -6.85 -1.75
CA PRO A 104 8.77 -7.18 -2.58
C PRO A 104 7.85 -5.99 -2.88
N PHE A 105 7.63 -5.09 -1.92
CA PHE A 105 6.79 -3.91 -2.12
C PHE A 105 7.50 -2.84 -2.95
N VAL A 106 8.78 -2.64 -2.71
CA VAL A 106 9.58 -1.69 -3.48
C VAL A 106 9.69 -2.14 -4.94
N THR A 107 9.95 -3.42 -5.19
CA THR A 107 9.97 -4.02 -6.52
C THR A 107 8.64 -3.80 -7.27
N VAL A 108 7.50 -4.03 -6.61
CA VAL A 108 6.17 -3.73 -7.18
C VAL A 108 6.03 -2.24 -7.48
N ALA A 109 6.49 -1.36 -6.59
CA ALA A 109 6.39 0.08 -6.77
C ALA A 109 7.20 0.57 -7.98
N ILE A 110 8.43 0.05 -8.16
CA ILE A 110 9.27 0.35 -9.32
C ILE A 110 8.60 -0.15 -10.61
N ALA A 111 8.14 -1.40 -10.64
CA ALA A 111 7.46 -1.97 -11.81
C ALA A 111 6.15 -1.21 -12.17
N ALA A 112 5.49 -0.61 -11.19
CA ALA A 112 4.27 0.17 -11.37
C ALA A 112 4.50 1.66 -11.65
N SER A 113 5.75 2.12 -11.76
CA SER A 113 6.10 3.54 -11.87
C SER A 113 5.34 4.27 -13.02
N PRO A 114 4.84 5.51 -12.80
CA PRO A 114 4.91 6.28 -11.56
C PRO A 114 3.96 5.74 -10.48
N SER A 115 4.43 5.63 -9.24
CA SER A 115 3.67 4.99 -8.16
C SER A 115 3.94 5.60 -6.77
N ILE A 116 3.04 5.32 -5.83
CA ILE A 116 3.17 5.69 -4.42
C ILE A 116 3.19 4.41 -3.58
N LEU A 117 4.25 4.20 -2.79
CA LEU A 117 4.28 3.20 -1.73
C LEU A 117 3.78 3.83 -0.43
N ALA A 118 2.60 3.41 0.04
CA ALA A 118 2.03 3.88 1.31
C ALA A 118 2.42 2.92 2.45
N THR A 119 3.13 3.44 3.45
CA THR A 119 3.63 2.65 4.58
C THR A 119 3.55 3.43 5.91
N TYR A 120 3.78 2.74 7.02
CA TYR A 120 4.12 3.32 8.33
C TYR A 120 5.60 3.16 8.69
N ASP A 121 6.35 2.41 7.90
CA ASP A 121 7.76 2.12 8.12
C ASP A 121 8.61 3.33 7.72
N SER A 122 9.00 4.13 8.72
CA SER A 122 9.87 5.29 8.49
C SER A 122 11.30 4.89 8.09
N PRO A 123 11.92 3.84 8.68
CA PRO A 123 13.16 3.28 8.15
C PRO A 123 13.12 2.97 6.64
N LEU A 124 12.06 2.31 6.16
CA LEU A 124 11.90 2.04 4.73
C LEU A 124 11.91 3.31 3.88
N LEU A 125 11.27 4.40 4.33
CA LEU A 125 11.29 5.67 3.60
C LEU A 125 12.72 6.23 3.46
N HIS A 126 13.55 6.10 4.49
CA HIS A 126 14.96 6.48 4.42
C HIS A 126 15.74 5.59 3.45
N GLU A 127 15.52 4.27 3.49
CA GLU A 127 16.15 3.34 2.54
C GLU A 127 15.76 3.66 1.08
N MET A 128 14.51 4.06 0.84
CA MET A 128 14.04 4.50 -0.48
C MET A 128 14.67 5.81 -0.95
N ASP A 129 14.91 6.75 -0.03
CA ASP A 129 15.59 8.01 -0.31
C ASP A 129 17.07 7.75 -0.63
N ASP A 130 17.75 6.90 0.14
CA ASP A 130 19.14 6.49 -0.08
C ASP A 130 19.32 5.78 -1.43
N ALA A 131 18.31 5.02 -1.86
CA ALA A 131 18.25 4.34 -3.15
C ALA A 131 17.81 5.24 -4.33
N ASP A 132 17.58 6.54 -4.10
CA ASP A 132 17.10 7.52 -5.08
C ASP A 132 15.89 7.05 -5.90
N LEU A 133 14.89 6.46 -5.24
CA LEU A 133 13.70 5.96 -5.94
C LEU A 133 12.84 7.08 -6.55
N ALA A 134 13.03 8.33 -6.09
CA ALA A 134 12.37 9.50 -6.64
C ALA A 134 12.75 9.74 -8.12
N SER A 135 14.01 9.48 -8.52
CA SER A 135 14.43 9.59 -9.92
C SER A 135 13.73 8.57 -10.83
N GLN A 136 13.25 7.46 -10.25
CA GLN A 136 12.43 6.44 -10.90
C GLN A 136 10.93 6.73 -10.79
N LYS A 137 10.52 7.92 -10.32
CA LYS A 137 9.12 8.33 -10.09
C LYS A 137 8.35 7.43 -9.12
N VAL A 138 9.06 6.80 -8.18
CA VAL A 138 8.47 6.08 -7.06
C VAL A 138 8.56 6.95 -5.82
N ARG A 139 7.43 7.16 -5.14
CA ARG A 139 7.37 7.97 -3.91
C ARG A 139 6.99 7.08 -2.73
N GLY A 140 7.85 6.99 -1.72
CA GLY A 140 7.48 6.44 -0.42
C GLY A 140 6.76 7.52 0.40
N LEU A 141 5.57 7.22 0.94
CA LEU A 141 4.81 8.15 1.77
C LEU A 141 4.29 7.48 3.03
N LEU A 142 4.30 8.22 4.14
CA LEU A 142 3.55 7.81 5.32
C LEU A 142 2.05 7.81 4.99
N VAL A 143 1.29 6.91 5.61
CA VAL A 143 -0.16 6.74 5.36
C VAL A 143 -0.94 8.06 5.39
N ARG A 144 -0.60 9.01 6.29
CA ARG A 144 -1.25 10.32 6.34
C ARG A 144 -1.03 11.15 5.07
N GLN A 145 0.19 11.16 4.56
CA GLN A 145 0.55 11.87 3.33
C GLN A 145 -0.02 11.16 2.09
N ALA A 146 0.02 9.83 2.07
CA ALA A 146 -0.61 9.03 1.01
C ALA A 146 -2.13 9.28 0.94
N LEU A 147 -2.79 9.47 2.08
CA LEU A 147 -4.22 9.83 2.13
C LEU A 147 -4.48 11.21 1.50
N GLU A 148 -3.61 12.20 1.76
CA GLU A 148 -3.73 13.52 1.14
C GLU A 148 -3.55 13.44 -0.38
N GLU A 149 -2.61 12.61 -0.87
CA GLU A 149 -2.46 12.35 -2.31
C GLU A 149 -3.69 11.67 -2.90
N ALA A 150 -4.25 10.65 -2.23
CA ALA A 150 -5.44 9.94 -2.68
C ALA A 150 -6.70 10.81 -2.71
N ARG A 151 -6.71 11.98 -2.04
CA ARG A 151 -7.83 12.93 -2.04
C ARG A 151 -7.73 13.98 -3.13
N LYS A 152 -6.58 14.11 -3.80
CA LYS A 152 -6.43 15.12 -4.85
C LYS A 152 -7.34 14.73 -6.02
N PRO A 153 -8.26 15.62 -6.44
CA PRO A 153 -9.14 15.33 -7.56
C PRO A 153 -8.32 15.14 -8.84
N ASP A 154 -8.92 14.42 -9.79
CA ASP A 154 -8.39 14.32 -11.15
C ASP A 154 -8.39 15.73 -11.78
N CYS A 155 -7.25 16.44 -11.71
CA CYS A 155 -6.99 17.65 -12.49
C CYS A 155 -6.84 17.31 -13.98
#